data_AF-A0A506XLW0-F1
#
_entry.id   AF-A0A506XLW0-F1
#
_cell.length_a   1.000
_cell.length_b   1.000
_cell.length_c   1.000
_cell.angle_alpha   90.00
_cell.angle_beta   90.00
_cell.angle_gamma   90.00
#
_symmetry.space_group_name_H-M   'P 1'
#
loop_
_entity.id
_entity.type
_entity.pdbx_description
1 polymer ?
#
loop_
_entity_poly.entity_id
_entity_poly.type
_entity_poly.pdbx_seq_one_letter_code
_entity_poly.pdbx_strand_id
1 'polypeptide(L)'
;MTILLATAEPADPVAILQGWVGLAIGFLTLLAAAAAAVFAARAASASPKQADAAARQVAHAQIATRIAREQAAVASELAERQAEQLARGQRESAELRFDSRMPAIMARAVGIEVTRSPSGSDVGFRVDREELVDDEYLIARTEIIMSLHNVSDFAARVDFTDLDRGHVGADHNDNTYFIAPHADVSVTWTRAFSLEEMRSEERWNESLFGSCRLAFRVADLGINVTDEYRLNLNTDILVRDGRRLSVLPQPPTDWIESVAVPVGPRRYDRLDLAVPRDAE
;
A
#
# COMPACT_ATOMS: atom_id res chain seq x y z
N MET A 1 -44.21 -69.12 -122.59
CA MET A 1 -43.10 -68.49 -121.83
C MET A 1 -43.31 -66.99 -121.92
N THR A 2 -43.89 -66.40 -120.87
CA THR A 2 -44.24 -64.98 -120.84
C THR A 2 -44.03 -64.50 -119.40
N ILE A 3 -43.11 -63.55 -119.21
CA ILE A 3 -42.72 -62.96 -117.91
C ILE A 3 -43.58 -61.70 -117.70
N LEU A 4 -44.20 -61.58 -116.53
CA LEU A 4 -44.97 -60.40 -116.11
C LEU A 4 -44.13 -59.62 -115.09
N LEU A 5 -43.72 -58.40 -115.48
CA LEU A 5 -43.00 -57.45 -114.63
C LEU A 5 -43.93 -56.80 -113.61
N ALA A 6 -43.49 -56.78 -112.36
CA ALA A 6 -44.06 -55.99 -111.28
C ALA A 6 -43.70 -54.51 -111.45
N THR A 7 -44.66 -53.62 -111.21
CA THR A 7 -44.43 -52.17 -111.11
C THR A 7 -44.55 -51.77 -109.64
N ALA A 8 -43.53 -51.08 -109.12
CA ALA A 8 -43.46 -50.58 -107.76
C ALA A 8 -43.98 -49.13 -107.71
N GLU A 9 -44.86 -48.83 -106.75
CA GLU A 9 -45.33 -47.47 -106.47
C GLU A 9 -44.21 -46.60 -105.88
N PRO A 10 -44.17 -45.28 -106.19
CA PRO A 10 -43.21 -44.37 -105.60
C PRO A 10 -43.56 -44.04 -104.14
N ALA A 11 -42.57 -44.15 -103.26
CA ALA A 11 -42.70 -43.82 -101.84
C ALA A 11 -43.02 -42.33 -101.61
N ASP A 12 -43.95 -42.06 -100.68
CA ASP A 12 -44.43 -40.73 -100.33
C ASP A 12 -43.32 -39.88 -99.66
N PRO A 13 -42.89 -38.76 -100.26
CA PRO A 13 -41.79 -37.94 -99.75
C PRO A 13 -42.04 -37.32 -98.36
N VAL A 14 -43.30 -37.24 -97.92
CA VAL A 14 -43.66 -36.68 -96.60
C VAL A 14 -43.31 -37.67 -95.46
N ALA A 15 -43.46 -38.97 -95.69
CA ALA A 15 -43.16 -40.01 -94.69
C ALA A 15 -41.65 -40.11 -94.41
N ILE A 16 -40.81 -39.87 -95.43
CA ILE A 16 -39.35 -39.85 -95.29
C ILE A 16 -38.92 -38.63 -94.46
N LEU A 17 -39.46 -37.45 -94.75
CA LEU A 17 -39.12 -36.22 -94.02
C LEU A 17 -39.50 -36.32 -92.52
N GLN A 18 -40.66 -36.89 -92.20
CA GLN A 18 -41.12 -37.08 -90.82
C GLN A 18 -40.22 -38.03 -90.02
N GLY A 19 -39.71 -39.11 -90.65
CA GLY A 19 -38.75 -40.02 -90.03
C GLY A 19 -37.42 -39.34 -89.67
N TRP A 20 -36.92 -38.45 -90.54
CA TRP A 20 -35.70 -37.68 -90.30
C TRP A 20 -35.86 -36.63 -89.20
N VAL A 21 -37.01 -35.95 -89.12
CA VAL A 21 -37.30 -34.99 -88.05
C VAL A 21 -37.42 -35.71 -86.69
N GLY A 22 -38.09 -36.86 -86.64
CA GLY A 22 -38.18 -37.67 -85.41
C GLY A 22 -36.82 -38.15 -84.90
N LEU A 23 -35.94 -38.61 -85.80
CA LEU A 23 -34.56 -38.99 -85.48
C LEU A 23 -33.72 -37.80 -85.02
N ALA A 24 -33.86 -36.64 -85.68
CA ALA A 24 -33.14 -35.42 -85.30
C ALA A 24 -33.56 -34.93 -83.91
N ILE A 25 -34.86 -34.93 -83.61
CA ILE A 25 -35.37 -34.57 -82.28
C ILE A 25 -34.86 -35.56 -81.23
N GLY A 26 -34.96 -36.87 -81.47
CA GLY A 26 -34.46 -37.90 -80.55
C GLY A 26 -32.96 -37.80 -80.28
N PHE A 27 -32.16 -37.47 -81.30
CA PHE A 27 -30.72 -37.26 -81.14
C PHE A 27 -30.41 -35.98 -80.33
N LEU A 28 -31.16 -34.90 -80.56
CA LEU A 28 -31.01 -33.66 -79.80
C LEU A 28 -31.42 -33.82 -78.33
N THR A 29 -32.48 -34.58 -78.02
CA THR A 29 -32.84 -34.90 -76.63
C THR A 29 -31.77 -35.74 -75.95
N LEU A 30 -31.15 -36.67 -76.67
CA LEU A 30 -30.07 -37.51 -76.13
C LEU A 30 -28.80 -36.69 -75.85
N LEU A 31 -28.46 -35.73 -76.72
CA LEU A 31 -27.38 -34.77 -76.47
C LEU A 31 -27.67 -33.85 -75.27
N ALA A 32 -28.90 -33.36 -75.14
CA ALA A 32 -29.31 -32.54 -74.00
C ALA A 32 -29.26 -33.32 -72.68
N ALA A 33 -29.70 -34.58 -72.68
CA ALA A 33 -29.61 -35.46 -71.53
C ALA A 33 -28.16 -35.79 -71.16
N ALA A 34 -27.29 -36.02 -72.14
CA ALA A 34 -25.86 -36.24 -71.92
C ALA A 34 -25.18 -35.00 -71.33
N ALA A 35 -25.48 -33.81 -71.85
CA ALA A 35 -24.99 -32.55 -71.31
C ALA A 35 -25.46 -32.35 -69.86
N ALA A 36 -26.75 -32.54 -69.59
CA ALA A 36 -27.31 -32.46 -68.24
C ALA A 36 -26.69 -33.46 -67.27
N ALA A 37 -26.41 -34.70 -67.71
CA ALA A 37 -25.73 -35.71 -66.90
C ALA A 37 -24.28 -35.32 -66.58
N VAL A 38 -23.54 -34.73 -67.53
CA VAL A 38 -22.18 -34.22 -67.29
C VAL A 38 -22.18 -33.06 -66.30
N PHE A 39 -23.13 -32.12 -66.42
CA PHE A 39 -23.26 -31.02 -65.46
C PHE A 39 -23.72 -31.50 -64.09
N ALA A 40 -24.65 -32.47 -64.01
CA ALA A 40 -25.07 -33.11 -62.77
C ALA A 40 -23.92 -33.87 -62.09
N ALA A 41 -23.10 -34.60 -62.85
CA ALA A 41 -21.92 -35.30 -62.34
C ALA A 41 -20.83 -34.32 -61.84
N ARG A 42 -20.63 -33.19 -62.53
CA ARG A 42 -19.71 -32.13 -62.09
C ARG A 42 -20.22 -31.42 -60.83
N ALA A 43 -21.52 -31.14 -60.74
CA ALA A 43 -22.12 -30.57 -59.54
C ALA A 43 -22.04 -31.54 -58.35
N ALA A 44 -22.37 -32.82 -58.57
CA ALA A 44 -22.31 -33.86 -57.55
C ALA A 44 -20.87 -34.14 -57.06
N SER A 45 -19.86 -33.97 -57.92
CA SER A 45 -18.45 -34.09 -57.52
C SER A 45 -17.87 -32.80 -56.92
N ALA A 46 -18.50 -31.65 -57.13
CA ALA A 46 -18.10 -30.36 -56.55
C ALA A 46 -18.65 -30.16 -55.12
N SER A 47 -19.88 -30.62 -54.83
CA SER A 47 -20.49 -30.54 -53.50
C SER A 47 -19.66 -31.15 -52.35
N PRO A 48 -19.10 -32.38 -52.46
CA PRO A 48 -18.27 -32.95 -51.40
C PRO A 48 -16.94 -32.19 -51.24
N LYS A 49 -16.37 -31.68 -52.34
CA LYS A 49 -15.15 -30.85 -52.27
C LYS A 49 -15.41 -29.51 -51.57
N GLN A 50 -16.58 -28.91 -51.80
CA GLN A 50 -17.00 -27.69 -51.11
C GLN A 50 -17.30 -27.96 -49.63
N ALA A 51 -17.92 -29.10 -49.29
CA ALA A 51 -18.16 -29.52 -47.92
C ALA A 51 -16.84 -29.77 -47.16
N ASP A 52 -15.88 -30.45 -47.77
CA ASP A 52 -14.54 -30.65 -47.20
C ASP A 52 -13.79 -29.33 -47.00
N ALA A 53 -13.86 -28.41 -47.97
CA ALA A 53 -13.25 -27.10 -47.85
C ALA A 53 -13.89 -26.27 -46.72
N ALA A 54 -15.22 -26.29 -46.61
CA ALA A 54 -15.96 -25.64 -45.54
C ALA A 54 -15.62 -26.24 -44.16
N ALA A 55 -15.52 -27.58 -44.06
CA ALA A 55 -15.12 -28.26 -42.84
C ALA A 55 -13.70 -27.86 -42.41
N ARG A 56 -12.75 -27.77 -43.35
CA ARG A 56 -11.39 -27.27 -43.08
C ARG A 56 -11.41 -25.81 -42.63
N GLN A 57 -12.22 -24.95 -43.25
CA GLN A 57 -12.35 -23.55 -42.85
C GLN A 57 -12.91 -23.40 -41.43
N VAL A 58 -13.92 -24.19 -41.05
CA VAL A 58 -14.46 -24.21 -39.67
C VAL A 58 -13.39 -24.68 -38.68
N ALA A 59 -12.65 -25.74 -39.01
CA ALA A 59 -11.55 -26.22 -38.17
C ALA A 59 -10.46 -25.14 -37.97
N HIS A 60 -10.08 -24.43 -39.04
CA HIS A 60 -9.13 -23.31 -38.95
C HIS A 60 -9.69 -22.15 -38.11
N ALA A 61 -10.96 -21.81 -38.25
CA ALA A 61 -11.61 -20.77 -37.44
C ALA A 61 -11.65 -21.15 -35.94
N GLN A 62 -11.92 -22.42 -35.62
CA GLN A 62 -11.87 -22.93 -34.24
C GLN A 62 -10.45 -22.86 -33.65
N ILE A 63 -9.44 -23.22 -34.43
CA ILE A 63 -8.03 -23.11 -34.00
C ILE A 63 -7.66 -21.64 -33.78
N ALA A 64 -8.03 -20.75 -34.70
CA ALA A 64 -7.74 -19.32 -34.61
C ALA A 64 -8.41 -18.68 -33.39
N THR A 65 -9.68 -19.01 -33.11
CA THR A 65 -10.39 -18.50 -31.92
C THR A 65 -9.78 -19.02 -30.62
N ARG A 66 -9.32 -20.27 -30.57
CA ARG A 66 -8.59 -20.80 -29.40
C ARG A 66 -7.27 -20.04 -29.18
N ILE A 67 -6.45 -19.87 -30.22
CA ILE A 67 -5.19 -19.12 -30.14
C ILE A 67 -5.45 -17.68 -29.70
N ALA A 68 -6.48 -17.02 -30.24
CA ALA A 68 -6.85 -15.67 -29.85
C ALA A 68 -7.25 -15.58 -28.36
N ARG A 69 -7.96 -16.59 -27.82
CA ARG A 69 -8.30 -16.65 -26.38
C ARG A 69 -7.07 -16.85 -25.51
N GLU A 70 -6.16 -17.74 -25.90
CA GLU A 70 -4.90 -17.97 -25.18
C GLU A 70 -4.04 -16.70 -25.18
N GLN A 71 -3.93 -16.01 -26.33
CA GLN A 71 -3.22 -14.74 -26.44
C GLN A 71 -3.88 -13.63 -25.61
N ALA A 72 -5.21 -13.55 -25.58
CA ALA A 72 -5.93 -12.58 -24.75
C ALA A 72 -5.70 -12.83 -23.25
N ALA A 73 -5.67 -14.09 -22.82
CA ALA A 73 -5.38 -14.46 -21.43
C ALA A 73 -3.96 -14.05 -21.02
N VAL A 74 -2.95 -14.36 -21.85
CA VAL A 74 -1.56 -13.95 -21.61
C VAL A 74 -1.40 -12.43 -21.62
N ALA A 75 -2.10 -11.73 -22.52
CA ALA A 75 -2.07 -10.27 -22.57
C ALA A 75 -2.70 -9.64 -21.31
N SER A 76 -3.79 -10.21 -20.79
CA SER A 76 -4.42 -9.76 -19.54
C SER A 76 -3.47 -9.93 -18.36
N GLU A 77 -2.85 -11.11 -18.23
CA GLU A 77 -1.89 -11.39 -17.16
C GLU A 77 -0.66 -10.46 -17.23
N LEU A 78 -0.15 -10.21 -18.44
CA LEU A 78 0.96 -9.28 -18.63
C LEU A 78 0.55 -7.84 -18.29
N ALA A 79 -0.66 -7.42 -18.66
CA ALA A 79 -1.20 -6.10 -18.33
C ALA A 79 -1.37 -5.93 -16.80
N GLU A 80 -1.86 -6.96 -16.11
CA GLU A 80 -1.97 -6.97 -14.64
C GLU A 80 -0.59 -6.83 -13.98
N ARG A 81 0.39 -7.64 -14.41
CA ARG A 81 1.77 -7.53 -13.91
C ARG A 81 2.39 -6.16 -14.19
N GLN A 82 2.15 -5.59 -15.37
CA GLN A 82 2.61 -4.24 -15.70
C GLN A 82 1.94 -3.19 -14.82
N ALA A 83 0.63 -3.31 -14.57
CA ALA A 83 -0.09 -2.41 -13.68
C ALA A 83 0.46 -2.48 -12.26
N GLU A 84 0.72 -3.67 -11.73
CA GLU A 84 1.35 -3.86 -10.43
C GLU A 84 2.76 -3.25 -10.35
N GLN A 85 3.60 -3.49 -11.37
CA GLN A 85 4.94 -2.92 -11.42
C GLN A 85 4.92 -1.39 -11.49
N LEU A 86 4.00 -0.81 -12.28
CA LEU A 86 3.80 0.62 -12.34
C LEU A 86 3.32 1.18 -11.01
N ALA A 87 2.39 0.50 -10.33
CA ALA A 87 1.91 0.90 -9.01
C ALA A 87 3.04 0.89 -7.97
N ARG A 88 3.89 -0.16 -7.96
CA ARG A 88 5.07 -0.22 -7.09
C ARG A 88 6.06 0.91 -7.39
N GLY A 89 6.40 1.12 -8.65
CA GLY A 89 7.33 2.19 -9.05
C GLY A 89 6.78 3.60 -8.74
N GLN A 90 5.47 3.81 -8.88
CA GLN A 90 4.82 5.06 -8.46
C GLN A 90 4.89 5.25 -6.95
N ARG A 91 4.68 4.19 -6.16
CA ARG A 91 4.81 4.24 -4.71
C ARG A 91 6.23 4.56 -4.27
N GLU A 92 7.22 3.83 -4.77
CA GLU A 92 8.65 4.06 -4.47
C GLU A 92 9.08 5.49 -4.81
N SER A 93 8.66 6.00 -5.97
CA SER A 93 8.92 7.40 -6.38
C SER A 93 8.27 8.41 -5.43
N ALA A 94 7.05 8.13 -4.95
CA ALA A 94 6.37 8.99 -4.00
C ALA A 94 7.04 8.96 -2.61
N GLU A 95 7.47 7.78 -2.14
CA GLU A 95 8.23 7.61 -0.88
C GLU A 95 9.55 8.39 -0.94
N LEU A 96 10.35 8.23 -1.99
CA LEU A 96 11.60 8.98 -2.19
C LEU A 96 11.39 10.50 -2.17
N ARG A 97 10.30 10.98 -2.76
CA ARG A 97 9.96 12.40 -2.74
C ARG A 97 9.63 12.89 -1.33
N PHE A 98 8.96 12.08 -0.51
CA PHE A 98 8.69 12.44 0.88
C PHE A 98 9.93 12.34 1.76
N ASP A 99 10.78 11.34 1.54
CA ASP A 99 12.06 11.18 2.23
C ASP A 99 12.98 12.39 2.01
N SER A 100 13.00 12.94 0.80
CA SER A 100 13.79 14.14 0.48
C SER A 100 13.37 15.39 1.28
N ARG A 101 12.20 15.36 1.93
CA ARG A 101 11.62 16.46 2.71
C ARG A 101 11.41 16.11 4.18
N MET A 102 11.92 14.96 4.61
CA MET A 102 11.69 14.48 5.97
C MET A 102 12.45 15.35 6.97
N PRO A 103 11.77 15.99 7.94
CA PRO A 103 12.46 16.67 9.02
C PRO A 103 13.22 15.70 9.92
N ALA A 104 14.33 16.18 10.48
CA ALA A 104 15.14 15.45 11.44
C ALA A 104 15.32 16.27 12.71
N ILE A 105 14.97 15.68 13.86
CA ILE A 105 15.04 16.32 15.17
C ILE A 105 16.08 15.61 16.02
N MET A 106 17.03 16.38 16.55
CA MET A 106 17.92 15.96 17.62
C MET A 106 17.32 16.44 18.94
N ALA A 107 16.78 15.51 19.73
CA ALA A 107 16.28 15.78 21.06
C ALA A 107 17.29 15.32 22.12
N ARG A 108 17.67 16.21 23.04
CA ARG A 108 18.60 15.93 24.14
C ARG A 108 18.11 16.50 25.47
N ALA A 109 18.46 15.86 26.57
CA ALA A 109 18.28 16.45 27.90
C ALA A 109 19.39 17.48 28.17
N VAL A 110 19.04 18.60 28.80
CA VAL A 110 19.97 19.70 29.11
C VAL A 110 20.02 20.01 30.60
N GLY A 111 18.97 19.70 31.36
CA GLY A 111 18.94 19.94 32.80
C GLY A 111 17.82 19.21 33.52
N ILE A 112 17.94 19.16 34.84
CA ILE A 112 16.92 18.65 35.76
C ILE A 112 16.79 19.55 36.97
N GLU A 113 15.56 19.77 37.38
CA GLU A 113 15.23 20.47 38.61
C GLU A 113 14.31 19.58 39.46
N VAL A 114 14.58 19.53 40.77
CA VAL A 114 13.72 18.83 41.73
C VAL A 114 13.29 19.80 42.80
N THR A 115 11.99 20.07 42.86
CA THR A 115 11.38 20.96 43.85
C THR A 115 10.53 20.17 44.85
N ARG A 116 10.39 20.71 46.07
CA ARG A 116 9.64 20.11 47.19
C ARG A 116 8.45 20.99 47.56
N SER A 117 7.32 20.37 47.91
CA SER A 117 6.18 21.12 48.46
C SER A 117 6.32 21.29 49.99
N PRO A 118 5.96 22.45 50.57
CA PRO A 118 6.05 22.70 52.02
C PRO A 118 4.96 22.04 52.89
N SER A 119 3.89 21.48 52.31
CA SER A 119 2.61 21.23 53.00
C SER A 119 2.49 19.91 53.80
N GLY A 120 3.52 19.09 53.88
CA GLY A 120 3.48 17.82 54.63
C GLY A 120 4.01 17.96 56.07
N SER A 121 3.12 17.88 57.07
CA SER A 121 3.50 17.91 58.50
C SER A 121 4.42 16.74 58.91
N ASP A 122 5.49 17.09 59.63
CA ASP A 122 6.35 16.28 60.50
C ASP A 122 6.48 14.76 60.21
N VAL A 123 7.37 14.40 59.27
CA VAL A 123 8.36 13.32 59.46
C VAL A 123 9.65 13.76 58.76
N GLY A 124 10.56 14.37 59.52
CA GLY A 124 11.55 15.32 59.01
C GLY A 124 12.56 14.81 57.99
N PHE A 125 12.86 15.64 56.98
CA PHE A 125 14.07 15.58 56.14
C PHE A 125 14.45 16.97 55.60
N ARG A 126 15.68 17.42 55.88
CA ARG A 126 16.25 18.73 55.49
C ARG A 126 16.72 18.75 54.03
N VAL A 127 16.34 19.80 53.28
CA VAL A 127 16.96 20.23 52.01
C VAL A 127 17.00 21.76 51.97
N ASP A 128 18.14 22.31 51.57
CA ASP A 128 18.43 23.75 51.49
C ASP A 128 18.03 24.29 50.10
N ARG A 129 16.77 24.72 49.95
CA ARG A 129 16.31 25.87 49.14
C ARG A 129 14.78 25.85 49.08
N GLU A 130 14.17 26.90 49.62
CA GLU A 130 12.73 27.15 49.65
C GLU A 130 12.28 27.98 48.45
N GLU A 131 11.31 27.49 47.68
CA GLU A 131 10.26 28.30 47.07
C GLU A 131 8.98 27.45 46.90
N LEU A 132 7.82 28.09 47.12
CA LEU A 132 6.49 27.52 47.40
C LEU A 132 5.83 26.73 46.23
N VAL A 133 4.85 25.86 46.52
CA VAL A 133 3.47 25.83 45.91
C VAL A 133 2.51 24.96 46.76
N ASP A 134 1.23 25.36 46.72
CA ASP A 134 0.03 25.04 47.49
C ASP A 134 -0.69 23.74 47.04
N ASP A 135 -0.23 22.57 47.46
CA ASP A 135 -0.99 21.31 47.27
C ASP A 135 -0.70 20.34 48.43
N GLU A 136 -1.71 20.01 49.25
CA GLU A 136 -1.60 19.25 50.52
C GLU A 136 -1.09 17.79 50.37
N TYR A 137 -0.84 17.31 49.14
CA TYR A 137 -0.52 15.90 48.86
C TYR A 137 0.75 15.67 48.01
N LEU A 138 1.35 16.73 47.48
CA LEU A 138 2.52 16.66 46.59
C LEU A 138 3.80 16.72 47.43
N ILE A 139 4.76 15.82 47.19
CA ILE A 139 5.99 15.77 48.01
C ILE A 139 7.24 16.11 47.21
N ALA A 140 7.26 15.76 45.94
CA ALA A 140 8.37 16.06 45.04
C ALA A 140 7.84 16.32 43.64
N ARG A 141 8.54 17.19 42.92
CA ARG A 141 8.38 17.40 41.49
C ARG A 141 9.72 17.27 40.82
N THR A 142 9.76 16.58 39.69
CA THR A 142 10.92 16.49 38.80
C THR A 142 10.59 17.19 37.50
N GLU A 143 11.47 18.11 37.08
CA GLU A 143 11.39 18.83 35.82
C GLU A 143 12.62 18.51 34.99
N ILE A 144 12.44 18.02 33.77
CA ILE A 144 13.51 17.73 32.81
C ILE A 144 13.41 18.73 31.67
N ILE A 145 14.46 19.52 31.49
CA ILE A 145 14.57 20.47 30.39
C ILE A 145 15.21 19.76 29.21
N MET A 146 14.48 19.68 28.10
CA MET A 146 14.93 19.08 26.85
C MET A 146 15.13 20.16 25.79
N SER A 147 16.15 19.99 24.95
CA SER A 147 16.38 20.80 23.76
C SER A 147 16.02 19.96 22.54
N LEU A 148 15.06 20.45 21.76
CA LEU A 148 14.68 19.91 20.45
C LEU A 148 15.33 20.77 19.37
N HIS A 149 16.36 20.25 18.71
CA HIS A 149 17.04 20.93 17.62
C HIS A 149 16.61 20.35 16.28
N ASN A 150 16.13 21.18 15.37
CA ASN A 150 15.86 20.76 14.00
C ASN A 150 17.12 20.83 13.15
N VAL A 151 17.73 19.68 12.87
CA VAL A 151 18.97 19.57 12.08
C VAL A 151 18.72 19.51 10.57
N SER A 152 17.47 19.68 10.12
CA SER A 152 17.07 19.57 8.72
C SER A 152 16.72 20.94 8.11
N ASP A 153 16.68 20.98 6.78
CA ASP A 153 16.26 22.15 6.00
C ASP A 153 14.72 22.33 5.95
N PHE A 154 13.95 21.47 6.63
CA PHE A 154 12.49 21.45 6.58
C PHE A 154 11.89 21.71 7.94
N ALA A 155 10.76 22.44 7.99
CA ALA A 155 10.04 22.65 9.22
C ALA A 155 9.48 21.33 9.75
N ALA A 156 9.60 21.14 11.07
CA ALA A 156 9.17 19.94 11.75
C ALA A 156 7.94 20.23 12.63
N ARG A 157 7.00 19.30 12.63
CA ARG A 157 5.98 19.16 13.65
C ARG A 157 6.41 18.04 14.60
N VAL A 158 6.43 18.32 15.89
CA VAL A 158 6.77 17.36 16.94
C VAL A 158 5.57 17.17 17.85
N ASP A 159 5.02 15.96 17.90
CA ASP A 159 3.89 15.61 18.75
C ASP A 159 4.35 14.61 19.83
N PHE A 160 4.31 14.97 21.11
CA PHE A 160 4.59 14.01 22.17
C PHE A 160 3.43 13.03 22.34
N THR A 161 3.71 11.72 22.24
CA THR A 161 2.71 10.65 22.24
C THR A 161 2.69 9.81 23.50
N ASP A 162 3.83 9.71 24.19
CA ASP A 162 3.93 9.09 25.51
C ASP A 162 4.79 9.97 26.41
N LEU A 163 4.23 10.34 27.56
CA LEU A 163 4.80 11.27 28.51
C LEU A 163 5.24 10.61 29.81
N ASP A 164 5.18 9.28 29.93
CA ASP A 164 5.63 8.55 31.13
C ASP A 164 5.08 9.13 32.45
N ARG A 165 3.76 9.38 32.45
CA ARG A 165 2.99 9.97 33.57
C ARG A 165 3.38 11.41 33.95
N GLY A 166 4.20 12.07 33.16
CA GLY A 166 4.41 13.51 33.25
C GLY A 166 3.54 14.29 32.27
N HIS A 167 3.82 15.57 32.17
CA HIS A 167 3.27 16.48 31.16
C HIS A 167 4.40 17.30 30.54
N VAL A 168 4.16 17.86 29.37
CA VAL A 168 5.12 18.68 28.64
C VAL A 168 4.54 20.08 28.47
N GLY A 169 5.34 21.11 28.76
CA GLY A 169 4.92 22.51 28.70
C GLY A 169 4.23 23.01 29.98
N ALA A 170 3.90 24.30 30.01
CA ALA A 170 3.27 24.95 31.17
C ALA A 170 1.76 24.64 31.28
N ASP A 171 1.10 24.45 30.13
CA ASP A 171 -0.33 24.16 30.05
C ASP A 171 -0.53 22.69 29.68
N HIS A 172 -1.34 21.96 30.44
CA HIS A 172 -1.55 20.50 30.33
C HIS A 172 -2.20 20.03 29.00
N ASN A 173 -2.42 20.93 28.04
CA ASN A 173 -3.29 20.71 26.88
C ASN A 173 -2.60 20.78 25.51
N ASP A 174 -1.34 21.20 25.40
CA ASP A 174 -0.64 21.22 24.11
C ASP A 174 0.70 20.48 24.15
N ASN A 175 0.72 19.31 23.50
CA ASN A 175 1.88 18.45 23.35
C ASN A 175 2.52 18.59 21.96
N THR A 176 2.14 19.63 21.20
CA THR A 176 2.57 19.85 19.81
C THR A 176 3.52 21.03 19.72
N TYR A 177 4.63 20.83 19.01
CA TYR A 177 5.63 21.86 18.78
C TYR A 177 5.92 21.99 17.30
N PHE A 178 6.03 23.24 16.82
CA PHE A 178 6.44 23.54 15.45
C PHE A 178 7.84 24.15 15.48
N ILE A 179 8.80 23.48 14.85
CA ILE A 179 10.21 23.83 14.91
C ILE A 179 10.68 24.17 13.51
N ALA A 180 11.06 25.44 13.30
CA ALA A 180 11.60 25.92 12.03
C ALA A 180 12.91 25.19 11.67
N PRO A 181 13.34 25.20 10.39
CA PRO A 181 14.64 24.65 9.99
C PRO A 181 15.78 25.27 10.80
N HIS A 182 16.73 24.44 11.26
CA HIS A 182 17.91 24.87 12.03
C HIS A 182 17.60 25.61 13.34
N ALA A 183 16.36 25.52 13.83
CA ALA A 183 15.93 26.18 15.06
C ALA A 183 15.95 25.22 16.26
N ASP A 184 16.04 25.83 17.45
CA ASP A 184 16.00 25.16 18.74
C ASP A 184 14.74 25.53 19.51
N VAL A 185 14.10 24.55 20.13
CA VAL A 185 13.01 24.76 21.10
C VAL A 185 13.34 24.03 22.39
N SER A 186 13.22 24.74 23.51
CA SER A 186 13.34 24.15 24.85
C SER A 186 11.96 23.69 25.30
N VAL A 187 11.89 22.45 25.78
CA VAL A 187 10.66 21.82 26.24
C VAL A 187 10.90 21.26 27.64
N THR A 188 10.04 21.61 28.59
CA THR A 188 10.13 21.08 29.95
C THR A 188 9.11 19.96 30.11
N TRP A 189 9.61 18.77 30.45
CA TRP A 189 8.79 17.68 30.94
C TRP A 189 8.72 17.75 32.47
N THR A 190 7.53 17.66 33.03
CA THR A 190 7.30 17.78 34.46
C THR A 190 6.52 16.58 34.97
N ARG A 191 6.97 16.01 36.08
CA ARG A 191 6.27 14.95 36.81
C ARG A 191 6.22 15.25 38.29
N ALA A 192 5.02 15.18 38.85
CA ALA A 192 4.78 15.29 40.28
C ALA A 192 4.63 13.90 40.91
N PHE A 193 5.06 13.78 42.15
CA PHE A 193 4.94 12.55 42.95
C PHE A 193 4.14 12.82 44.21
N SER A 194 3.17 11.96 44.46
CA SER A 194 2.38 11.94 45.69
C SER A 194 3.06 11.13 46.80
N LEU A 195 2.68 11.40 48.06
CA LEU A 195 3.15 10.65 49.22
C LEU A 195 2.88 9.14 49.12
N GLU A 196 1.75 8.76 48.55
CA GLU A 196 1.35 7.36 48.40
C GLU A 196 2.30 6.62 47.45
N GLU A 197 2.60 7.23 46.29
CA GLU A 197 3.53 6.66 45.31
C GLU A 197 4.92 6.49 45.90
N MET A 198 5.38 7.47 46.69
CA MET A 198 6.70 7.42 47.33
C MET A 198 6.80 6.37 48.45
N ARG A 199 5.68 6.04 49.11
CA ARG A 199 5.65 5.05 50.21
C ARG A 199 5.66 3.62 49.70
N SER A 200 5.01 3.34 48.58
CA SER A 200 4.92 2.00 48.01
C SER A 200 6.29 1.49 47.55
N GLU A 201 6.81 0.42 48.16
CA GLU A 201 8.05 -0.23 47.73
C GLU A 201 7.93 -0.86 46.34
N GLU A 202 6.75 -1.39 46.02
CA GLU A 202 6.43 -1.94 44.70
C GLU A 202 6.55 -0.86 43.62
N ARG A 203 5.92 0.31 43.84
CA ARG A 203 6.01 1.45 42.91
C ARG A 203 7.41 2.08 42.89
N TRP A 204 8.15 2.03 43.99
CA TRP A 204 9.52 2.54 44.06
C TRP A 204 10.49 1.73 43.20
N ASN A 205 10.31 0.41 43.18
CA ASN A 205 11.19 -0.54 42.48
C ASN A 205 10.79 -0.79 41.02
N GLU A 206 9.52 -0.60 40.66
CA GLU A 206 9.15 -0.33 39.27
C GLU A 206 9.87 0.96 38.86
N SER A 207 10.49 1.03 37.69
CA SER A 207 11.34 2.16 37.23
C SER A 207 10.65 3.53 37.11
N LEU A 208 9.51 3.72 37.78
CA LEU A 208 8.67 4.88 37.89
C LEU A 208 9.39 6.11 38.47
N PHE A 209 10.44 5.93 39.28
CA PHE A 209 11.22 7.02 39.85
C PHE A 209 12.61 7.16 39.25
N GLY A 210 13.11 6.07 38.65
CA GLY A 210 14.47 5.94 38.11
C GLY A 210 14.56 6.04 36.59
N SER A 211 13.46 6.26 35.87
CA SER A 211 13.54 6.49 34.44
C SER A 211 12.47 7.45 33.95
N CYS A 212 12.82 8.22 32.91
CA CYS A 212 11.91 9.00 32.10
C CYS A 212 11.98 8.45 30.67
N ARG A 213 10.86 7.95 30.16
CA ARG A 213 10.76 7.38 28.80
C ARG A 213 9.77 8.16 27.96
N LEU A 214 10.26 9.06 27.13
CA LEU A 214 9.41 9.90 26.30
C LEU A 214 9.36 9.33 24.88
N ALA A 215 8.15 9.28 24.32
CA ALA A 215 7.96 9.00 22.90
C ALA A 215 7.33 10.22 22.22
N PHE A 216 7.87 10.59 21.07
CA PHE A 216 7.34 11.68 20.27
C PHE A 216 7.42 11.35 18.79
N ARG A 217 6.49 11.92 18.01
CA ARG A 217 6.46 11.80 16.56
C ARG A 217 7.00 13.07 15.94
N VAL A 218 7.81 12.90 14.90
CA VAL A 218 8.32 13.97 14.07
C VAL A 218 7.71 13.81 12.69
N ALA A 219 7.02 14.84 12.21
CA ALA A 219 6.37 14.84 10.91
C ALA A 219 6.67 16.14 10.16
N ASP A 220 6.56 16.10 8.83
CA ASP A 220 6.48 17.33 8.04
C ASP A 220 5.15 18.06 8.30
N LEU A 221 5.07 19.34 7.96
CA LEU A 221 3.85 20.15 8.19
C LEU A 221 2.60 19.58 7.51
N GLY A 222 2.78 18.81 6.42
CA GLY A 222 1.68 18.17 5.70
C GLY A 222 1.26 16.81 6.24
N ILE A 223 1.99 16.25 7.24
CA ILE A 223 1.80 14.90 7.79
C ILE A 223 1.80 13.85 6.66
N ASN A 224 2.72 14.01 5.72
CA ASN A 224 2.97 13.07 4.63
C ASN A 224 3.92 11.96 5.07
N VAL A 225 4.89 12.31 5.91
CA VAL A 225 5.94 11.41 6.42
C VAL A 225 6.11 11.62 7.92
N THR A 226 6.19 10.52 8.64
CA THR A 226 6.26 10.51 10.11
C THR A 226 7.28 9.49 10.58
N ASP A 227 8.20 9.93 11.45
CA ASP A 227 9.09 9.06 12.23
C ASP A 227 8.72 9.14 13.71
N GLU A 228 8.78 8.02 14.42
CA GLU A 228 8.62 7.99 15.88
C GLU A 228 10.00 7.96 16.54
N TYR A 229 10.18 8.71 17.61
CA TYR A 229 11.42 8.81 18.36
C TYR A 229 11.16 8.48 19.82
N ARG A 230 12.18 7.91 20.47
CA ARG A 230 12.16 7.63 21.90
C ARG A 230 13.40 8.18 22.58
N LEU A 231 13.17 8.92 23.66
CA LEU A 231 14.19 9.39 24.58
C LEU A 231 14.05 8.62 25.89
N ASN A 232 15.12 7.94 26.31
CA ASN A 232 15.17 7.26 27.60
C ASN A 232 16.24 7.93 28.45
N LEU A 233 15.87 8.38 29.65
CA LEU A 233 16.76 9.02 30.61
C LEU A 233 16.68 8.26 31.93
N ASN A 234 17.82 8.04 32.59
CA ASN A 234 17.87 7.40 33.90
C ASN A 234 17.70 8.41 35.05
N THR A 235 16.50 8.59 35.59
CA THR A 235 16.20 9.59 36.62
C THR A 235 16.51 9.13 38.05
N ASP A 236 17.47 8.23 38.25
CA ASP A 236 17.98 7.73 39.55
C ASP A 236 18.62 8.82 40.45
N ILE A 237 18.20 10.07 40.32
CA ILE A 237 18.56 11.17 41.20
C ILE A 237 17.80 11.13 42.53
N LEU A 238 16.72 10.37 42.63
CA LEU A 238 15.97 10.19 43.87
C LEU A 238 16.38 8.88 44.55
N VAL A 239 17.05 9.00 45.70
CA VAL A 239 17.46 7.85 46.52
C VAL A 239 16.58 7.78 47.76
N ARG A 240 16.00 6.61 48.00
CA ARG A 240 15.26 6.30 49.22
C ARG A 240 16.11 5.46 50.16
N ASP A 241 16.30 5.95 51.37
CA ASP A 241 16.94 5.23 52.47
C ASP A 241 15.91 5.06 53.62
N GLY A 242 15.19 3.95 53.59
CA GLY A 242 14.08 3.66 54.50
C GLY A 242 12.94 4.69 54.38
N ARG A 243 12.91 5.65 55.32
CA ARG A 243 11.93 6.76 55.35
C ARG A 243 12.46 8.05 54.70
N ARG A 244 13.75 8.13 54.40
CA ARG A 244 14.41 9.34 53.90
C ARG A 244 14.41 9.37 52.38
N LEU A 245 14.00 10.49 51.80
CA LEU A 245 14.29 10.83 50.41
C LEU A 245 15.50 11.76 50.34
N SER A 246 16.52 11.35 49.60
CA SER A 246 17.69 12.16 49.27
C SER A 246 17.71 12.40 47.76
N VAL A 247 18.05 13.62 47.36
CA VAL A 247 18.30 13.95 45.96
C VAL A 247 19.81 13.89 45.74
N LEU A 248 20.26 13.14 44.74
CA LEU A 248 21.67 13.14 44.36
C LEU A 248 22.05 14.53 43.84
N PRO A 249 23.22 15.05 44.24
CA PRO A 249 23.62 16.43 43.93
C PRO A 249 23.96 16.66 42.45
N GLN A 250 24.15 15.60 41.67
CA GLN A 250 24.40 15.67 40.24
C GLN A 250 23.63 14.55 39.52
N PRO A 251 23.02 14.85 38.36
CA PRO A 251 22.48 13.81 37.50
C PRO A 251 23.60 12.88 37.01
N PRO A 252 23.29 11.62 36.68
CA PRO A 252 24.24 10.71 36.05
C PRO A 252 24.90 11.32 34.79
N THR A 253 26.21 11.13 34.62
CA THR A 253 27.01 11.79 33.57
C THR A 253 26.53 11.49 32.13
N ASP A 254 25.89 10.35 31.93
CA ASP A 254 25.31 9.83 30.69
C ASP A 254 24.03 10.57 30.23
N TRP A 255 23.51 11.49 31.04
CA TRP A 255 22.30 12.24 30.74
C TRP A 255 22.41 13.26 29.62
N ILE A 256 23.49 14.04 29.62
CA ILE A 256 23.72 15.12 28.66
C ILE A 256 24.05 14.54 27.27
N GLU A 257 24.53 13.31 27.24
CA GLU A 257 24.88 12.56 26.03
C GLU A 257 23.69 11.76 25.47
N SER A 258 22.59 11.64 26.22
CA SER A 258 21.41 10.89 25.81
C SER A 258 20.62 11.67 24.75
N VAL A 259 20.57 11.11 23.54
CA VAL A 259 19.83 11.64 22.38
C VAL A 259 18.69 10.70 22.04
N ALA A 260 17.54 11.27 21.64
CA ALA A 260 16.42 10.46 21.18
C ALA A 260 16.78 9.66 19.91
N VAL A 261 16.31 8.41 19.85
CA VAL A 261 16.55 7.52 18.73
C VAL A 261 15.25 7.21 17.99
N PRO A 262 15.27 7.08 16.65
CA PRO A 262 14.10 6.66 15.90
C PRO A 262 13.70 5.23 16.28
N VAL A 263 12.39 4.99 16.39
CA VAL A 263 11.80 3.71 16.80
C VAL A 263 10.85 3.24 15.70
N GLY A 264 11.23 2.14 15.05
CA GLY A 264 10.41 1.49 14.01
C GLY A 264 10.60 2.08 12.61
N PRO A 265 9.87 1.53 11.62
CA PRO A 265 9.93 2.01 10.25
C PRO A 265 9.21 3.35 10.09
N ARG A 266 9.73 4.16 9.16
CA ARG A 266 9.08 5.38 8.69
C ARG A 266 7.69 5.11 8.16
N ARG A 267 6.76 6.03 8.43
CA ARG A 267 5.36 5.92 7.99
C ARG A 267 5.04 6.97 6.93
N TYR A 268 4.26 6.57 5.93
CA TYR A 268 3.82 7.44 4.84
C TYR A 268 2.30 7.59 4.88
N ASP A 269 1.79 8.36 5.83
CA ASP A 269 0.37 8.36 6.20
C ASP A 269 -0.56 8.62 4.99
N ARG A 270 -0.15 9.46 4.02
CA ARG A 270 -0.93 9.67 2.79
C ARG A 270 -0.87 8.52 1.78
N LEU A 271 0.24 7.80 1.70
CA LEU A 271 0.38 6.65 0.78
C LEU A 271 -0.31 5.41 1.36
N ASP A 272 -0.32 5.28 2.69
CA ASP A 272 -0.94 4.16 3.38
C ASP A 272 -2.47 4.23 3.37
N LEU A 273 -3.05 5.44 3.34
CA LEU A 273 -4.51 5.62 3.17
C LEU A 273 -5.00 5.35 1.74
N ALA A 274 -4.11 5.41 0.75
CA ALA A 274 -4.45 5.17 -0.66
C ALA A 274 -4.52 3.67 -1.01
N VAL A 275 -4.04 2.79 -0.13
CA VAL A 275 -4.13 1.34 -0.29
C VAL A 275 -5.30 0.83 0.57
N PRO A 276 -6.35 0.26 -0.02
CA PRO A 276 -7.41 -0.38 0.75
C PRO A 276 -6.81 -1.48 1.63
N ARG A 277 -7.07 -1.45 2.94
CA ARG A 277 -6.55 -2.43 3.91
C ARG A 277 -7.16 -3.83 3.77
N ASP A 278 -8.08 -4.03 2.83
CA ASP A 278 -8.82 -5.29 2.64
C ASP A 278 -8.16 -6.23 1.61
N ALA A 279 -6.84 -6.17 1.47
CA ALA A 279 -6.05 -7.02 0.56
C ALA A 279 -5.05 -7.96 1.27
N GLU A 280 -5.28 -8.24 2.56
CA GLU A 280 -4.61 -9.34 3.30
C GLU A 280 -5.58 -10.51 3.54
#